data_AF-A0A351SFS8-F1
#
_entry.id   AF-A0A351SFS8-F1
#
_cell.length_a   1.000
_cell.length_b   1.000
_cell.length_c   1.000
_cell.angle_alpha   90.00
_cell.angle_beta   90.00
_cell.angle_gamma   90.00
#
_symmetry.space_group_name_H-M   'P 1'
#
loop_
_entity.id
_entity.type
_entity.pdbx_description
1 polymer ?
#
loop_
_entity_poly.entity_id
_entity_poly.type
_entity_poly.pdbx_seq_one_letter_code
_entity_poly.pdbx_strand_id
1 'polypeptide(L)'
;MKEKQHNPGDHATAKLAGLGYAGIIALGIFAEFIVRSSLVAQGDADTTFQQIRANELLFRMGIGRYLLMAVLDASVAIALYLLFKPFVSTGLSLLTALFRLAHALLLAVAISHLLNVIHHLTMADKAPSTADLPGHIMASLQAFNDTWLIALLFFGLHCALLGTLIIQSRYLPQWIGWLLTLG
;
A
#
# COMPACT_ATOMS: atom_id res chain seq x y z
N MET A 1 -7.30 -35.60 -20.46
CA MET A 1 -6.79 -34.54 -19.56
C MET A 1 -5.72 -33.79 -20.34
N LYS A 2 -5.98 -32.56 -20.79
CA LYS A 2 -4.99 -31.78 -21.55
C LYS A 2 -4.03 -31.12 -20.57
N GLU A 3 -2.80 -31.59 -20.59
CA GLU A 3 -1.64 -30.93 -19.98
C GLU A 3 -1.53 -29.54 -20.63
N LYS A 4 -1.98 -28.50 -19.92
CA LYS A 4 -1.92 -27.12 -20.40
C LYS A 4 -0.48 -26.67 -20.26
N GLN A 5 0.23 -26.62 -21.40
CA GLN A 5 1.59 -26.11 -21.52
C GLN A 5 1.71 -24.75 -20.84
N HIS A 6 2.61 -24.67 -19.87
CA HIS A 6 2.96 -23.47 -19.13
C HIS A 6 3.72 -22.52 -20.08
N ASN A 7 3.16 -21.35 -20.38
CA ASN A 7 3.77 -20.41 -21.33
C ASN A 7 4.97 -19.73 -20.62
N PRO A 8 6.14 -19.51 -21.26
CA PRO A 8 7.25 -18.78 -20.64
C PRO A 8 6.88 -17.39 -20.06
N GLY A 9 5.79 -16.77 -20.51
CA GLY A 9 5.22 -15.54 -19.91
C GLY A 9 4.62 -15.71 -18.51
N ASP A 10 4.22 -16.93 -18.13
CA ASP A 10 3.59 -17.24 -16.84
C ASP A 10 4.62 -17.20 -15.70
N HIS A 11 5.86 -17.65 -15.95
CA HIS A 11 6.96 -17.55 -14.98
C HIS A 11 7.37 -16.11 -14.70
N ALA A 12 7.44 -15.27 -15.73
CA ALA A 12 7.78 -13.85 -15.56
C ALA A 12 6.70 -13.12 -14.76
N THR A 13 5.43 -13.41 -15.06
CA THR A 13 4.27 -12.84 -14.34
C THR A 13 4.22 -13.31 -12.89
N ALA A 14 4.48 -14.59 -12.62
CA ALA A 14 4.54 -15.12 -11.27
C ALA A 14 5.70 -14.53 -10.45
N LYS A 15 6.88 -14.34 -11.08
CA LYS A 15 8.02 -13.65 -10.44
C LYS A 15 7.70 -12.19 -10.14
N LEU A 16 7.06 -11.47 -11.06
CA LEU A 16 6.62 -10.09 -10.83
C LEU A 16 5.64 -10.00 -9.66
N ALA A 17 4.66 -10.89 -9.59
CA ALA A 17 3.73 -10.94 -8.47
C ALA A 17 4.46 -11.23 -7.14
N GLY A 18 5.30 -12.26 -7.10
CA GLY A 18 6.03 -12.66 -5.89
C GLY A 18 7.03 -11.61 -5.40
N LEU A 19 7.89 -11.11 -6.28
CA LEU A 19 8.87 -10.05 -5.95
C LEU A 19 8.18 -8.73 -5.62
N GLY A 20 7.08 -8.41 -6.31
CA GLY A 20 6.25 -7.25 -6.02
C GLY A 20 5.71 -7.29 -4.59
N TYR A 21 5.10 -8.41 -4.18
CA TYR A 21 4.63 -8.60 -2.80
C TYR A 21 5.76 -8.49 -1.77
N ALA A 22 6.90 -9.13 -2.02
CA ALA A 22 8.05 -9.04 -1.13
C ALA A 22 8.53 -7.58 -0.97
N GLY A 23 8.57 -6.83 -2.08
CA GLY A 23 8.89 -5.41 -2.09
C GLY A 23 7.90 -4.57 -1.28
N ILE A 24 6.59 -4.81 -1.45
CA ILE A 24 5.53 -4.12 -0.70
C ILE A 24 5.67 -4.35 0.80
N ILE A 25 5.90 -5.61 1.22
CA ILE A 25 6.10 -5.95 2.64
C ILE A 25 7.33 -5.23 3.21
N ALA A 26 8.46 -5.27 2.48
CA ALA A 26 9.69 -4.61 2.92
C ALA A 26 9.51 -3.08 3.05
N LEU A 27 8.82 -2.46 2.07
CA LEU A 27 8.52 -1.03 2.10
C LEU A 27 7.57 -0.67 3.26
N GLY A 28 6.58 -1.51 3.54
CA GLY A 28 5.62 -1.31 4.63
C GLY A 28 6.28 -1.40 6.00
N ILE A 29 7.12 -2.42 6.23
CA ILE A 29 7.90 -2.55 7.47
C ILE A 29 8.79 -1.33 7.66
N PHE A 30 9.50 -0.90 6.62
CA PHE A 30 10.33 0.30 6.72
C PHE A 30 9.49 1.54 7.07
N ALA A 31 8.39 1.78 6.36
CA ALA A 31 7.60 2.99 6.55
C ALA A 31 6.99 3.05 7.95
N GLU A 32 6.55 1.92 8.49
CA GLU A 32 5.94 1.87 9.82
C GLU A 32 6.99 1.91 10.95
N PHE A 33 7.98 1.02 10.89
CA PHE A 33 8.92 0.83 12.01
C PHE A 33 10.09 1.80 12.03
N ILE A 34 10.41 2.46 10.92
CA ILE A 34 11.55 3.39 10.86
C ILE A 34 11.07 4.83 10.69
N VAL A 35 10.08 5.08 9.83
CA VAL A 35 9.61 6.45 9.58
C VAL A 35 8.59 6.87 10.63
N ARG A 36 7.48 6.14 10.77
CA ARG A 36 6.38 6.55 11.66
C ARG A 36 6.77 6.53 13.13
N SER A 37 7.41 5.45 13.59
CA SER A 37 7.88 5.31 14.98
C SER A 37 8.86 6.41 15.42
N SER A 38 9.68 6.94 14.49
CA SER A 38 10.69 7.95 14.80
C SER A 38 10.17 9.38 14.70
N LEU A 39 9.04 9.59 14.03
CA LEU A 39 8.57 10.93 13.64
C LEU A 39 7.23 11.33 14.26
N VAL A 40 6.45 10.37 14.77
CA VAL A 40 5.09 10.62 15.26
C VAL A 40 5.00 10.29 16.74
N ALA A 41 4.88 11.33 17.56
CA ALA A 41 4.53 11.21 18.97
C ALA A 41 3.01 11.19 19.11
N GLN A 42 2.44 10.05 19.53
CA GLN A 42 0.99 9.90 19.63
C GLN A 42 0.40 10.92 20.61
N GLY A 43 -0.56 11.72 20.14
CA GLY A 43 -1.26 12.72 20.95
C GLY A 43 -0.49 14.01 21.22
N ASP A 44 0.74 14.16 20.71
CA ASP A 44 1.56 15.36 20.90
C ASP A 44 1.93 15.98 19.54
N ALA A 45 1.19 17.02 19.18
CA ALA A 45 1.36 17.74 17.92
C ALA A 45 2.68 18.53 17.88
N ASP A 46 3.08 19.13 18.99
CA ASP A 46 4.30 19.94 19.07
C ASP A 46 5.55 19.06 18.95
N THR A 47 5.60 17.95 19.69
CA THR A 47 6.72 17.00 19.60
C THR A 47 6.82 16.40 18.20
N THR A 48 5.68 15.99 17.62
CA THR A 48 5.63 15.46 16.23
C THR A 48 6.13 16.49 15.23
N PHE A 49 5.70 17.74 15.35
CA PHE A 49 6.15 18.84 14.50
C PHE A 49 7.67 19.00 14.57
N GLN A 50 8.25 19.08 15.78
CA GLN A 50 9.68 19.25 15.97
C GLN A 50 10.49 18.06 15.42
N GLN A 51 10.01 16.83 15.61
CA GLN A 51 10.67 15.63 15.09
C GLN A 51 10.68 15.60 13.55
N ILE A 52 9.55 15.94 12.91
CA ILE A 52 9.46 16.02 11.44
C ILE A 52 10.34 17.15 10.90
N ARG A 53 10.35 18.33 11.55
CA ARG A 53 11.23 19.45 11.16
C ARG A 53 12.70 19.05 11.25
N ALA A 54 13.10 18.38 12.34
CA ALA A 54 14.48 17.94 12.53
C ALA A 54 14.91 16.86 11.52
N ASN A 55 13.96 16.05 11.02
CA ASN A 55 14.22 14.89 10.18
C ASN A 55 13.41 14.92 8.86
N GLU A 56 13.30 16.08 8.22
CA GLU A 56 12.44 16.25 7.04
C GLU A 56 12.84 15.30 5.90
N LEU A 57 14.14 15.06 5.71
CA LEU A 57 14.62 14.12 4.70
C LEU A 57 14.09 12.69 4.95
N LEU A 58 14.06 12.24 6.21
CA LEU A 58 13.51 10.93 6.57
C LEU A 58 12.01 10.85 6.25
N PHE A 59 11.27 11.92 6.55
CA PHE A 59 9.84 12.01 6.24
C PHE A 59 9.60 11.96 4.72
N ARG A 60 10.35 12.73 3.92
CA ARG A 60 10.28 12.70 2.44
C ARG A 60 10.64 11.34 1.86
N MET A 61 11.67 10.69 2.39
CA MET A 61 12.02 9.32 1.99
C MET A 61 10.90 8.32 2.33
N GLY A 62 10.19 8.52 3.44
CA GLY A 62 8.99 7.76 3.78
C GLY A 62 7.88 7.90 2.75
N ILE A 63 7.58 9.14 2.34
CA ILE A 63 6.60 9.42 1.26
C ILE A 63 7.00 8.70 -0.04
N GLY A 64 8.27 8.78 -0.44
CA GLY A 64 8.78 8.08 -1.63
C GLY A 64 8.57 6.57 -1.58
N ARG A 65 8.71 5.95 -0.40
CA ARG A 65 8.47 4.51 -0.21
C ARG A 65 6.99 4.16 -0.33
N TYR A 66 6.09 4.96 0.22
CA TYR A 66 4.65 4.76 0.03
C TYR A 66 4.24 4.92 -1.44
N LEU A 67 4.82 5.87 -2.18
CA LEU A 67 4.59 6.01 -3.62
C LEU A 67 5.06 4.77 -4.40
N LEU A 68 6.27 4.28 -4.09
CA LEU A 68 6.77 3.06 -4.72
C LEU A 68 5.88 1.85 -4.39
N MET A 69 5.38 1.76 -3.16
CA MET A 69 4.42 0.73 -2.76
C MET A 69 3.14 0.78 -3.60
N ALA A 70 2.56 1.97 -3.82
CA ALA A 70 1.35 2.12 -4.64
C ALA A 70 1.57 1.67 -6.09
N VAL A 71 2.75 1.97 -6.67
CA VAL A 71 3.13 1.51 -8.02
C VAL A 71 3.28 0.00 -8.07
N LEU A 72 3.90 -0.61 -7.05
CA LEU A 72 4.03 -2.06 -6.94
C LEU A 72 2.65 -2.71 -6.78
N ASP A 73 1.73 -2.14 -6.00
CA ASP A 73 0.38 -2.66 -5.84
C ASP A 73 -0.37 -2.71 -7.18
N ALA A 74 -0.29 -1.65 -7.98
CA ALA A 74 -0.88 -1.62 -9.31
C ALA A 74 -0.25 -2.66 -10.25
N SER A 75 1.08 -2.82 -10.19
CA SER A 75 1.82 -3.80 -10.99
C SER A 75 1.43 -5.23 -10.61
N VAL A 76 1.32 -5.51 -9.30
CA VAL A 76 0.89 -6.80 -8.76
C VAL A 76 -0.57 -7.09 -9.13
N ALA A 77 -1.47 -6.09 -9.10
CA ALA A 77 -2.85 -6.26 -9.52
C ALA A 77 -2.97 -6.79 -10.95
N ILE A 78 -2.20 -6.20 -11.88
CA ILE A 78 -2.15 -6.63 -13.28
C ILE A 78 -1.55 -8.03 -13.39
N ALA A 79 -0.44 -8.30 -12.68
CA ALA A 79 0.22 -9.60 -12.70
C ALA A 79 -0.71 -10.73 -12.21
N LEU A 80 -1.43 -10.51 -11.09
CA LEU A 80 -2.38 -11.47 -10.54
C LEU A 80 -3.56 -11.71 -11.49
N TYR A 81 -4.10 -10.65 -12.12
CA TYR A 81 -5.16 -10.80 -13.11
C TYR A 81 -4.72 -11.70 -14.27
N LEU A 82 -3.56 -11.42 -14.85
CA LEU A 82 -3.01 -12.20 -15.97
C LEU A 82 -2.73 -13.65 -15.55
N LEU A 83 -2.24 -13.85 -14.32
CA LEU A 83 -1.94 -15.17 -13.78
C LEU A 83 -3.19 -16.02 -13.57
N PHE A 84 -4.27 -15.49 -12.97
CA PHE A 84 -5.44 -16.28 -12.57
C PHE A 84 -6.57 -16.34 -13.62
N LYS A 85 -6.64 -15.37 -14.53
CA LYS A 85 -7.63 -15.33 -15.63
C LYS A 85 -7.76 -16.67 -16.39
N PRO A 86 -6.69 -17.37 -16.79
CA PRO A 86 -6.80 -18.61 -17.58
C PRO A 86 -7.18 -19.87 -16.78
N PHE A 87 -7.20 -19.80 -15.44
CA PHE A 87 -7.37 -20.99 -14.58
C PHE A 87 -8.73 -21.08 -13.87
N VAL A 88 -9.35 -19.95 -13.53
CA VAL A 88 -10.57 -19.94 -12.70
C VAL A 88 -11.73 -19.25 -13.42
N SER A 89 -11.80 -17.92 -13.36
CA SER A 89 -12.75 -17.13 -14.12
C SER A 89 -12.20 -15.73 -14.37
N THR A 90 -12.51 -15.20 -15.55
CA THR A 90 -12.14 -13.82 -15.91
C THR A 90 -12.79 -12.82 -14.95
N GLY A 91 -14.04 -13.07 -14.54
CA GLY A 91 -14.79 -12.18 -13.64
C GLY A 91 -14.18 -12.08 -12.25
N LEU A 92 -13.90 -13.21 -11.59
CA LEU A 92 -13.30 -13.20 -10.24
C LEU A 92 -11.86 -12.67 -10.26
N SER A 93 -11.09 -13.01 -11.28
CA SER A 93 -9.72 -12.49 -11.45
C SER A 93 -9.73 -10.97 -11.65
N LEU A 94 -10.67 -10.46 -12.45
CA LEU A 94 -10.85 -9.02 -12.65
C LEU A 94 -11.28 -8.33 -11.35
N LEU A 95 -12.29 -8.88 -10.65
CA LEU A 95 -12.76 -8.32 -9.39
C LEU A 95 -11.64 -8.24 -8.34
N THR A 96 -10.84 -9.31 -8.22
CA THR A 96 -9.68 -9.35 -7.33
C THR A 96 -8.67 -8.26 -7.65
N ALA A 97 -8.37 -8.04 -8.93
CA ALA A 97 -7.45 -6.99 -9.36
C ALA A 97 -8.03 -5.58 -9.16
N LEU A 98 -9.34 -5.39 -9.37
CA LEU A 98 -10.01 -4.11 -9.14
C LEU A 98 -9.95 -3.70 -7.66
N PHE A 99 -10.17 -4.63 -6.72
CA PHE A 99 -10.01 -4.33 -5.29
C PHE A 99 -8.55 -3.95 -4.94
N ARG A 100 -7.57 -4.61 -5.57
CA ARG A 100 -6.15 -4.26 -5.40
C ARG A 100 -5.83 -2.86 -5.93
N LEU A 101 -6.37 -2.51 -7.09
CA LEU A 101 -6.22 -1.17 -7.68
C LEU A 101 -6.94 -0.10 -6.85
N ALA A 102 -8.12 -0.40 -6.31
CA ALA A 102 -8.83 0.48 -5.40
C ALA A 102 -8.00 0.77 -4.14
N HIS A 103 -7.36 -0.26 -3.55
CA HIS A 103 -6.38 -0.08 -2.47
C HIS A 103 -5.24 0.85 -2.90
N ALA A 104 -4.61 0.61 -4.05
CA ALA A 104 -3.50 1.43 -4.54
C ALA A 104 -3.89 2.90 -4.76
N LEU A 105 -5.11 3.15 -5.26
CA LEU A 105 -5.64 4.50 -5.44
C LEU A 105 -5.93 5.19 -4.11
N LEU A 106 -6.57 4.49 -3.16
CA LEU A 106 -6.81 5.03 -1.82
C LEU A 106 -5.50 5.30 -1.08
N LEU A 107 -4.48 4.46 -1.27
CA LEU A 107 -3.13 4.73 -0.80
C LEU A 107 -2.56 6.01 -1.42
N ALA A 108 -2.70 6.21 -2.74
CA ALA A 108 -2.27 7.45 -3.38
C ALA A 108 -2.97 8.69 -2.79
N VAL A 109 -4.27 8.58 -2.48
CA VAL A 109 -5.02 9.62 -1.78
C VAL A 109 -4.49 9.83 -0.38
N ALA A 110 -4.23 8.77 0.38
CA ALA A 110 -3.63 8.87 1.72
C ALA A 110 -2.31 9.64 1.66
N ILE A 111 -1.42 9.28 0.72
CA ILE A 111 -0.11 9.94 0.53
C ILE A 111 -0.25 11.43 0.26
N SER A 112 -1.33 11.89 -0.40
CA SER A 112 -1.57 13.32 -0.62
C SER A 112 -1.66 14.12 0.70
N HIS A 113 -2.16 13.51 1.78
CA HIS A 113 -2.16 14.15 3.09
C HIS A 113 -0.75 14.31 3.67
N LEU A 114 0.18 13.39 3.39
CA LEU A 114 1.60 13.56 3.78
C LEU A 114 2.29 14.66 2.96
N LEU A 115 1.90 14.83 1.69
CA LEU A 115 2.38 15.95 0.87
C LEU A 115 1.87 17.30 1.41
N ASN A 116 0.66 17.35 1.97
CA ASN A 116 0.17 18.55 2.66
C ASN A 116 1.04 18.92 3.87
N VAL A 117 1.55 17.94 4.63
CA VAL A 117 2.52 18.21 5.71
C VAL A 117 3.75 18.96 5.17
N ILE A 118 4.36 18.47 4.09
CA ILE A 118 5.50 19.15 3.44
C ILE A 118 5.13 20.57 2.96
N HIS A 119 3.93 20.73 2.41
CA HIS A 119 3.45 22.03 1.96
C HIS A 119 3.34 23.02 3.13
N HIS A 120 2.73 22.61 4.24
CA HIS A 120 2.61 23.41 5.46
C HIS A 120 3.99 23.78 6.03
N LEU A 121 4.94 22.84 6.05
CA LEU A 121 6.33 23.11 6.46
C LEU A 121 7.01 24.17 5.58
N THR A 122 6.87 24.02 4.26
CA THR A 122 7.50 24.93 3.28
C THR A 122 6.88 26.34 3.36
N MET A 123 5.59 26.44 3.64
CA MET A 123 4.90 27.72 3.78
C MET A 123 5.33 28.45 5.05
N ALA A 124 5.50 27.72 6.16
CA ALA A 124 5.98 28.28 7.42
C ALA A 124 7.36 28.93 7.31
N ASP A 125 8.25 28.35 6.48
CA ASP A 125 9.59 28.92 6.22
C ASP A 125 9.55 30.22 5.42
N LYS A 126 8.52 30.42 4.59
CA LYS A 126 8.38 31.59 3.71
C LYS A 126 7.62 32.74 4.37
N ALA A 127 6.65 32.43 5.23
CA ALA A 127 5.89 33.41 5.98
C ALA A 127 5.44 32.76 7.30
N PRO A 128 5.98 33.18 8.46
CA PRO A 128 5.49 32.72 9.74
C PRO A 128 4.04 33.17 9.92
N SER A 129 3.12 32.25 9.65
CA SER A 129 1.69 32.42 9.87
C SER A 129 1.38 32.36 11.37
N THR A 130 0.36 33.09 11.82
CA THR A 130 -0.21 32.94 13.18
C THR A 130 -1.07 31.69 13.34
N ALA A 131 -1.24 30.90 12.27
CA ALA A 131 -2.01 29.67 12.28
C ALA A 131 -1.30 28.55 13.05
N ASP A 132 -2.09 27.74 13.76
CA ASP A 132 -1.63 26.55 14.49
C ASP A 132 -1.05 25.50 13.52
N LEU A 133 0.25 25.60 13.26
CA LEU A 133 0.97 24.75 12.33
C LEU A 133 1.13 23.30 12.84
N PRO A 134 1.50 23.05 14.11
CA PRO A 134 1.49 21.71 14.69
C PRO A 134 0.12 21.02 14.57
N GLY A 135 -0.97 21.74 14.85
CA GLY A 135 -2.34 21.22 14.72
C GLY A 135 -2.67 20.77 13.29
N HIS A 136 -2.36 21.58 12.27
CA HIS A 136 -2.58 21.21 10.87
C HIS A 136 -1.75 20.01 10.40
N ILE A 137 -0.51 19.89 10.89
CA ILE A 137 0.35 18.73 10.58
C ILE A 137 -0.23 17.47 11.20
N MET A 138 -0.62 17.52 12.48
CA MET A 138 -1.23 16.38 13.16
C MET A 138 -2.54 15.96 12.47
N ALA A 139 -3.39 16.91 12.11
CA ALA A 139 -4.62 16.64 11.37
C ALA A 139 -4.36 15.96 10.01
N SER A 140 -3.30 16.38 9.29
CA SER A 140 -2.90 15.76 8.03
C SER A 140 -2.38 14.32 8.22
N LEU A 141 -1.63 14.06 9.30
CA LEU A 141 -1.17 12.71 9.64
C LEU A 141 -2.34 11.80 10.05
N GLN A 142 -3.33 12.32 10.76
CA GLN A 142 -4.56 11.60 11.09
C GLN A 142 -5.38 11.28 9.84
N ALA A 143 -5.56 12.26 8.93
CA ALA A 143 -6.24 12.04 7.66
C ALA A 143 -5.54 10.99 6.77
N PHE A 144 -4.19 10.97 6.78
CA PHE A 144 -3.44 9.86 6.18
C PHE A 144 -3.84 8.52 6.80
N ASN A 145 -3.86 8.43 8.14
CA ASN A 145 -4.14 7.18 8.85
C ASN A 145 -5.55 6.67 8.59
N ASP A 146 -6.54 7.55 8.62
CA ASP A 146 -7.94 7.20 8.37
C ASP A 146 -8.13 6.72 6.92
N THR A 147 -7.54 7.43 5.96
CA THR A 147 -7.60 7.03 4.55
C THR A 147 -6.85 5.71 4.30
N TRP A 148 -5.73 5.50 4.98
CA TRP A 148 -4.98 4.25 4.94
C TRP A 148 -5.78 3.07 5.51
N LEU A 149 -6.49 3.25 6.63
CA LEU A 149 -7.39 2.24 7.19
C LEU A 149 -8.52 1.88 6.21
N ILE A 150 -9.09 2.89 5.53
CA ILE A 150 -10.08 2.66 4.48
C ILE A 150 -9.45 1.86 3.32
N ALA A 151 -8.23 2.20 2.90
CA ALA A 151 -7.52 1.42 1.87
C ALA A 151 -7.38 -0.05 2.29
N LEU A 152 -6.96 -0.31 3.54
CA LEU A 152 -6.79 -1.67 4.08
C LEU A 152 -8.07 -2.51 4.03
N LEU A 153 -9.25 -1.90 4.14
CA LEU A 153 -10.52 -2.62 3.94
C LEU A 153 -10.60 -3.24 2.53
N PHE A 154 -10.26 -2.46 1.50
CA PHE A 154 -10.23 -2.95 0.11
C PHE A 154 -9.13 -4.00 -0.08
N PHE A 155 -8.00 -3.87 0.63
CA PHE A 155 -6.97 -4.89 0.62
C PHE A 155 -7.43 -6.20 1.26
N GLY A 156 -8.16 -6.15 2.38
CA GLY A 156 -8.75 -7.34 3.00
C GLY A 156 -9.72 -8.05 2.06
N LEU A 157 -10.60 -7.31 1.37
CA LEU A 157 -11.50 -7.87 0.35
C LEU A 157 -10.71 -8.51 -0.81
N HIS A 158 -9.63 -7.85 -1.25
CA HIS A 158 -8.71 -8.42 -2.23
C HIS A 158 -8.08 -9.73 -1.74
N CYS A 159 -7.58 -9.79 -0.50
CA CYS A 159 -6.99 -10.99 0.10
C CYS A 159 -8.00 -12.14 0.13
N ALA A 160 -9.25 -11.87 0.53
CA ALA A 160 -10.29 -12.87 0.54
C ALA A 160 -10.54 -13.47 -0.85
N LEU A 161 -10.71 -12.60 -1.85
CA LEU A 161 -10.90 -13.02 -3.24
C LEU A 161 -9.69 -13.76 -3.80
N LEU A 162 -8.47 -13.25 -3.57
CA LEU A 162 -7.23 -13.89 -4.01
C LEU A 162 -7.07 -15.28 -3.38
N GLY A 163 -7.41 -15.43 -2.09
CA GLY A 163 -7.41 -16.72 -1.40
C GLY A 163 -8.36 -17.71 -2.07
N THR A 164 -9.55 -17.28 -2.47
CA THR A 164 -10.49 -18.13 -3.22
C THR A 164 -9.93 -18.56 -4.58
N LEU A 165 -9.26 -17.65 -5.32
CA LEU A 165 -8.61 -17.97 -6.59
C LEU A 165 -7.47 -19.00 -6.40
N ILE A 166 -6.70 -18.88 -5.32
CA ILE A 166 -5.63 -19.84 -4.98
C ILE A 166 -6.22 -21.22 -4.69
N ILE A 167 -7.26 -21.30 -3.86
CA ILE A 167 -7.92 -22.57 -3.50
C ILE A 167 -8.49 -23.26 -4.75
N GLN A 168 -9.14 -22.49 -5.64
CA GLN A 168 -9.79 -23.01 -6.85
C GLN A 168 -8.79 -23.39 -7.96
N SER A 169 -7.74 -22.60 -8.17
CA SER A 169 -6.75 -22.85 -9.22
C SER A 169 -5.85 -24.05 -8.95
N ARG A 170 -5.65 -24.42 -7.67
CA ARG A 170 -4.67 -25.45 -7.21
C ARG A 170 -3.23 -25.20 -7.69
N TYR A 171 -2.94 -23.97 -8.11
CA TYR A 171 -1.62 -23.58 -8.64
C TYR A 171 -0.61 -23.33 -7.51
N LEU A 172 -1.09 -22.80 -6.37
CA LEU A 172 -0.30 -22.57 -5.16
C LEU A 172 -0.80 -23.46 -4.01
N PRO A 173 0.02 -23.67 -2.95
CA PRO A 173 -0.40 -24.41 -1.77
C PRO A 173 -1.70 -23.85 -1.18
N GLN A 174 -2.71 -24.73 -1.02
CA GLN A 174 -4.05 -24.32 -0.60
C GLN A 174 -4.10 -23.70 0.81
N TRP A 175 -3.14 -24.03 1.67
CA TRP A 175 -3.04 -23.42 3.02
C TRP A 175 -2.80 -21.91 2.95
N ILE A 176 -2.09 -21.42 1.93
CA ILE A 176 -1.91 -19.97 1.70
C ILE A 176 -3.24 -19.34 1.31
N GLY A 177 -4.02 -20.03 0.49
CA GLY A 177 -5.36 -19.59 0.11
C GLY A 177 -6.29 -19.44 1.32
N TRP A 178 -6.30 -20.44 2.22
CA TRP A 178 -7.09 -20.37 3.45
C TRP A 178 -6.63 -19.27 4.39
N LEU A 179 -5.32 -19.08 4.55
CA LEU A 179 -4.76 -17.99 5.35
C LEU A 179 -5.21 -16.61 4.83
N LEU A 180 -5.17 -16.40 3.51
CA LEU A 180 -5.60 -15.14 2.89
C LEU A 180 -7.11 -14.92 2.92
N THR A 181 -7.90 -15.99 2.97
CA THR A 181 -9.37 -15.89 3.05
C THR A 181 -9.88 -15.64 4.47
N LEU A 182 -9.17 -16.11 5.49
CA LEU A 182 -9.61 -16.05 6.89
C LEU A 182 -8.88 -15.00 7.75
N GLY A 183 -7.72 -14.52 7.30
CA GLY A 183 -6.96 -13.47 7.97
C GLY A 183 -7.44 -12.07 7.59
#